data_AF-A0A9Q4ZJQ8-F1
#
_entry.id   AF-A0A9Q4ZJQ8-F1
#
_cell.length_a   1.000
_cell.length_b   1.000
_cell.length_c   1.000
_cell.angle_alpha   90.00
_cell.angle_beta   90.00
_cell.angle_gamma   90.00
#
_symmetry.space_group_name_H-M   'P 1'
#
loop_
_entity.id
_entity.type
_entity.pdbx_description
1 polymer ?
#
loop_
_entity_poly.entity_id
_entity_poly.type
_entity_poly.pdbx_seq_one_letter_code
_entity_poly.pdbx_strand_id
1 'polypeptide(L)'
;KVVEEPPERTVFLLCAPSVDPQDISVTLRSRCRHIPLVTPSVDAIAQVLRERDHLDAETSDWAASICGGHVGRARRLARDEDARSRRKRALALAGAALRPGTAYAAAEELVQSAELEARELTAERDERETEEMRTALGAGGTGKGAAGALRGSAGVLKELERRQKSRATRTGRDSLDRALMDLAGLYRDALAYSFGSSATPNHPDMAEQAADLAGRTSREGLLRCIEAILDCREALDQNVKPKFAADALVARLGAEFR
;
A
#
# COMPACT_ATOMS: atom_id res chain seq x y z
N LYS A 1 10.96 -16.98 -29.01
CA LYS A 1 10.58 -18.27 -29.63
C LYS A 1 9.29 -18.83 -29.02
N VAL A 2 9.27 -19.31 -27.77
CA VAL A 2 8.03 -19.91 -27.20
C VAL A 2 6.84 -18.93 -27.10
N VAL A 3 7.10 -17.64 -26.85
CA VAL A 3 6.03 -16.60 -26.85
C VAL A 3 5.52 -16.26 -28.26
N GLU A 4 6.37 -16.46 -29.28
CA GLU A 4 6.04 -16.18 -30.68
C GLU A 4 5.28 -17.34 -31.32
N GLU A 5 5.63 -18.57 -30.94
CA GLU A 5 5.04 -19.81 -31.40
C GLU A 5 4.66 -20.66 -30.18
N PRO A 6 3.58 -20.29 -29.47
CA PRO A 6 3.11 -21.05 -28.33
C PRO A 6 2.53 -22.40 -28.80
N PRO A 7 2.63 -23.47 -27.98
CA PRO A 7 1.85 -24.68 -28.20
C PRO A 7 0.34 -24.36 -28.31
N GLU A 8 -0.42 -25.16 -29.06
CA GLU A 8 -1.82 -24.87 -29.43
C GLU A 8 -2.76 -24.53 -28.26
N ARG A 9 -2.45 -25.01 -27.05
CA ARG A 9 -3.27 -24.81 -25.84
C ARG A 9 -2.61 -23.93 -24.79
N THR A 10 -1.61 -23.13 -25.16
CA THR A 10 -0.87 -22.28 -24.24
C THR A 10 -1.19 -20.81 -24.48
N VAL A 11 -1.58 -20.11 -23.42
CA VAL A 11 -1.76 -18.65 -23.42
C VAL A 11 -0.74 -18.04 -22.47
N PHE A 12 0.00 -17.04 -22.95
CA PHE A 12 0.91 -16.26 -22.13
C PHE A 12 0.20 -14.99 -21.65
N LEU A 13 0.12 -14.83 -20.32
CA LEU A 13 -0.31 -13.58 -19.69
C LEU A 13 0.91 -12.95 -19.04
N LEU A 14 1.35 -11.83 -19.58
CA LEU A 14 2.44 -11.03 -19.04
C LEU A 14 1.85 -9.77 -18.40
N CYS A 15 2.27 -9.49 -17.17
CA CYS A 15 1.91 -8.27 -16.46
C CYS A 15 3.18 -7.45 -16.23
N ALA A 16 3.18 -6.20 -16.70
CA ALA A 16 4.25 -5.25 -16.51
C ALA A 16 3.64 -3.91 -16.07
N PRO A 17 4.33 -3.12 -15.24
CA PRO A 17 3.83 -1.84 -14.77
C PRO A 17 3.71 -0.81 -15.90
N SER A 18 4.52 -0.93 -16.94
CA SER A 18 4.43 -0.10 -18.14
C SER A 18 4.92 -0.84 -19.40
N VAL A 19 4.92 -0.14 -20.53
CA VAL A 19 5.51 -0.62 -21.80
C VAL A 19 6.97 -0.17 -21.98
N ASP A 20 7.58 0.43 -20.96
CA ASP A 20 8.97 0.90 -20.99
C ASP A 20 9.93 -0.28 -21.23
N PRO A 21 11.00 -0.11 -22.04
CA PRO A 21 11.99 -1.15 -22.26
C PRO A 21 12.67 -1.70 -21.00
N GLN A 22 12.69 -0.95 -19.90
CA GLN A 22 13.21 -1.39 -18.60
C GLN A 22 12.26 -2.38 -17.90
N ASP A 23 10.94 -2.27 -18.13
CA ASP A 23 9.92 -3.12 -17.52
C ASP A 23 9.61 -4.37 -18.37
N ILE A 24 9.66 -4.22 -19.69
CA ILE A 24 9.41 -5.32 -20.63
C ILE A 24 10.29 -5.20 -21.87
N SER A 25 11.01 -6.28 -22.18
CA SER A 25 11.86 -6.30 -23.37
C SER A 25 11.06 -6.02 -24.64
N VAL A 26 11.63 -5.22 -25.54
CA VAL A 26 10.99 -4.86 -26.82
C VAL A 26 10.63 -6.10 -27.65
N THR A 27 11.45 -7.15 -27.58
CA THR A 27 11.24 -8.41 -28.30
C THR A 27 10.02 -9.17 -27.79
N LEU A 28 9.78 -9.22 -26.48
CA LEU A 28 8.53 -9.76 -25.92
C LEU A 28 7.34 -8.85 -26.25
N ARG A 29 7.50 -7.54 -26.06
CA ARG A 29 6.46 -6.54 -26.32
C ARG A 29 5.91 -6.62 -27.74
N SER A 30 6.78 -6.81 -28.73
CA SER A 30 6.40 -6.94 -30.15
C SER A 30 5.57 -8.20 -30.48
N ARG A 31 5.58 -9.20 -29.60
CA ARG A 31 4.93 -10.51 -29.78
C ARG A 31 3.70 -10.67 -28.89
N CYS A 32 3.30 -9.63 -28.17
CA CYS A 32 2.13 -9.65 -27.28
C CYS A 32 1.10 -8.60 -27.73
N ARG A 33 -0.19 -8.91 -27.56
CA ARG A 33 -1.26 -7.91 -27.65
C ARG A 33 -1.31 -7.13 -26.34
N HIS A 34 -1.26 -5.81 -26.42
CA HIS A 34 -1.28 -4.98 -25.21
C HIS A 34 -2.71 -4.64 -24.82
N ILE A 35 -2.99 -4.78 -23.52
CA ILE A 35 -4.25 -4.38 -22.91
C ILE A 35 -3.87 -3.41 -21.79
N PRO A 36 -3.93 -2.08 -22.02
CA PRO A 36 -3.63 -1.12 -20.97
C PRO A 36 -4.71 -1.19 -19.89
N LEU A 37 -4.28 -1.38 -18.65
CA LEU A 37 -5.15 -1.23 -17.48
C LEU A 37 -4.98 0.20 -16.96
N VAL A 38 -6.01 1.02 -17.13
CA VAL A 38 -6.02 2.40 -16.64
C VAL A 38 -6.58 2.46 -15.22
N THR A 39 -6.15 3.48 -14.47
CA THR A 39 -6.76 3.77 -13.16
C THR A 39 -8.23 4.13 -13.35
N PRO A 40 -9.17 3.43 -12.67
CA PRO A 40 -10.59 3.75 -12.79
C PRO A 40 -10.91 5.12 -12.20
N SER A 41 -11.91 5.79 -12.77
CA SER A 41 -12.42 7.05 -12.24
C SER A 41 -13.13 6.84 -10.89
N VAL A 42 -13.27 7.92 -10.11
CA VAL A 42 -14.02 7.91 -8.84
C VAL A 42 -15.44 7.35 -9.06
N ASP A 43 -16.15 7.82 -10.09
CA ASP A 43 -17.50 7.35 -10.41
C ASP A 43 -17.55 5.85 -10.74
N ALA A 44 -16.56 5.35 -11.49
CA ALA A 44 -16.48 3.92 -11.83
C ALA A 44 -16.21 3.06 -10.57
N ILE A 45 -15.37 3.53 -9.65
CA ILE A 45 -15.13 2.84 -8.38
C ILE A 45 -16.40 2.83 -7.52
N ALA A 46 -17.08 3.97 -7.39
CA ALA A 46 -18.33 4.08 -6.64
C ALA A 46 -19.42 3.17 -7.23
N GLN A 47 -19.51 3.10 -8.57
CA GLN A 47 -20.41 2.17 -9.25
C GLN A 47 -20.09 0.71 -8.91
N VAL A 48 -18.81 0.31 -8.94
CA VAL A 48 -18.40 -1.04 -8.53
C VAL A 48 -18.80 -1.34 -7.08
N LEU A 49 -18.61 -0.38 -6.17
CA LEU A 49 -18.97 -0.53 -4.75
C LEU A 49 -20.48 -0.68 -4.52
N ARG A 50 -21.30 0.00 -5.32
CA ARG A 50 -22.77 -0.16 -5.28
C ARG A 50 -23.23 -1.47 -5.89
N GLU A 51 -22.80 -1.76 -7.12
CA GLU A 51 -23.36 -2.86 -7.91
C GLU A 51 -22.87 -4.23 -7.47
N ARG A 52 -21.57 -4.36 -7.16
CA ARG A 52 -20.95 -5.65 -6.82
C ARG A 52 -20.82 -5.87 -5.33
N ASP A 53 -20.58 -4.80 -4.59
CA ASP A 53 -20.32 -4.84 -3.15
C ASP A 53 -21.57 -4.54 -2.31
N HIS A 54 -22.66 -4.07 -2.96
CA HIS A 54 -23.97 -3.76 -2.35
C HIS A 54 -23.90 -2.75 -1.21
N LEU A 55 -23.00 -1.77 -1.33
CA LEU A 55 -22.87 -0.67 -0.39
C LEU A 55 -23.82 0.47 -0.75
N ASP A 56 -24.19 1.28 0.24
CA ASP A 56 -24.98 2.49 0.02
C ASP A 56 -24.21 3.55 -0.78
N ALA A 57 -24.94 4.52 -1.34
CA ALA A 57 -24.36 5.54 -2.21
C ALA A 57 -23.34 6.43 -1.47
N GLU A 58 -23.65 6.85 -0.24
CA GLU A 58 -22.81 7.75 0.54
C GLU A 58 -21.46 7.10 0.87
N THR A 59 -21.47 5.87 1.42
CA THR A 59 -20.25 5.10 1.70
C THR A 59 -19.44 4.84 0.44
N SER A 60 -20.12 4.53 -0.68
CA SER A 60 -19.46 4.23 -1.96
C SER A 60 -18.77 5.45 -2.54
N ASP A 61 -19.45 6.60 -2.58
CA ASP A 61 -18.92 7.85 -3.12
C ASP A 61 -17.78 8.37 -2.25
N TRP A 62 -17.95 8.34 -0.92
CA TRP A 62 -16.89 8.71 0.02
C TRP A 62 -15.65 7.82 -0.18
N ALA A 63 -15.79 6.50 -0.11
CA ALA A 63 -14.64 5.59 -0.22
C ALA A 63 -13.95 5.70 -1.59
N ALA A 64 -14.71 5.88 -2.67
CA ALA A 64 -14.17 6.10 -4.00
C ALA A 64 -13.36 7.41 -4.09
N SER A 65 -13.83 8.48 -3.46
CA SER A 65 -13.17 9.79 -3.49
C SER A 65 -11.79 9.81 -2.81
N ILE A 66 -11.56 8.94 -1.82
CA ILE A 66 -10.31 8.93 -1.02
C ILE A 66 -9.39 7.72 -1.28
N CYS A 67 -9.78 6.80 -2.17
CA CYS A 67 -9.04 5.55 -2.39
C CYS A 67 -7.83 5.68 -3.33
N GLY A 68 -7.61 6.85 -3.95
CA GLY A 68 -6.52 7.08 -4.90
C GLY A 68 -6.58 6.18 -6.14
N GLY A 69 -7.79 5.85 -6.62
CA GLY A 69 -7.98 5.03 -7.81
C GLY A 69 -7.89 3.51 -7.58
N HIS A 70 -7.72 3.05 -6.34
CA HIS A 70 -7.52 1.63 -6.04
C HIS A 70 -8.80 0.97 -5.52
N VAL A 71 -9.49 0.19 -6.36
CA VAL A 71 -10.77 -0.49 -6.03
C VAL A 71 -10.69 -1.33 -4.74
N GLY A 72 -9.64 -2.14 -4.58
CA GLY A 72 -9.45 -2.94 -3.37
C GLY A 72 -9.30 -2.11 -2.09
N ARG A 73 -8.66 -0.93 -2.19
CA ARG A 73 -8.53 0.01 -1.09
C ARG A 73 -9.88 0.69 -0.79
N ALA A 74 -10.63 1.06 -1.82
CA ALA A 74 -11.97 1.62 -1.68
C ALA A 74 -12.90 0.65 -0.93
N ARG A 75 -12.92 -0.63 -1.31
CA ARG A 75 -13.66 -1.68 -0.59
C ARG A 75 -13.28 -1.75 0.88
N ARG A 76 -11.98 -1.70 1.17
CA ARG A 76 -11.51 -1.78 2.54
C ARG A 76 -11.89 -0.55 3.34
N LEU A 77 -11.65 0.65 2.83
CA LEU A 77 -12.09 1.90 3.47
C LEU A 77 -13.60 1.90 3.69
N ALA A 78 -14.39 1.34 2.76
CA ALA A 78 -15.83 1.26 2.92
C ALA A 78 -16.29 0.29 4.02
N ARG A 79 -15.56 -0.80 4.31
CA ARG A 79 -16.04 -1.89 5.19
C ARG A 79 -15.30 -2.01 6.53
N ASP A 80 -14.07 -1.52 6.61
CA ASP A 80 -13.14 -1.76 7.72
C ASP A 80 -12.86 -0.45 8.45
N GLU A 81 -13.43 -0.27 9.65
CA GLU A 81 -13.24 0.93 10.48
C GLU A 81 -11.78 1.09 10.92
N ASP A 82 -11.05 0.00 11.14
CA ASP A 82 -9.64 0.07 11.49
C ASP A 82 -8.81 0.60 10.31
N ALA A 83 -9.17 0.26 9.07
CA ALA A 83 -8.55 0.88 7.90
C ALA A 83 -8.80 2.40 7.83
N ARG A 84 -10.01 2.86 8.19
CA ARG A 84 -10.32 4.30 8.26
C ARG A 84 -9.51 4.98 9.36
N SER A 85 -9.44 4.36 10.53
CA SER A 85 -8.68 4.84 11.69
C SER A 85 -7.18 4.94 11.38
N ARG A 86 -6.62 3.91 10.73
CA ARG A 86 -5.23 3.90 10.24
C ARG A 86 -4.94 5.05 9.27
N ARG A 87 -5.80 5.27 8.28
CA ARG A 87 -5.66 6.39 7.34
C ARG A 87 -5.72 7.74 8.07
N LYS A 88 -6.67 7.93 9.00
CA LYS A 88 -6.77 9.16 9.79
C LYS A 88 -5.51 9.41 10.61
N ARG A 89 -4.94 8.38 11.25
CA ARG A 89 -3.67 8.49 11.98
C ARG A 89 -2.50 8.86 11.06
N ALA A 90 -2.42 8.27 9.87
CA ALA A 90 -1.39 8.61 8.89
C ALA A 90 -1.47 10.09 8.47
N LEU A 91 -2.67 10.60 8.20
CA LEU A 91 -2.90 12.01 7.84
C LEU A 91 -2.66 12.97 9.02
N ALA A 92 -2.91 12.52 10.25
CA ALA A 92 -2.61 13.29 11.45
C ALA A 92 -1.10 13.51 11.66
N LEU A 93 -0.23 12.73 10.99
CA LEU A 93 1.22 12.93 11.00
C LEU A 93 1.60 14.34 10.52
N ALA A 94 0.89 14.88 9.53
CA ALA A 94 1.13 16.23 9.03
C ALA A 94 1.05 17.26 10.18
N GLY A 95 0.02 17.14 11.03
CA GLY A 95 -0.19 17.99 12.21
C GLY A 95 0.78 17.70 13.36
N ALA A 96 1.16 16.43 13.56
CA ALA A 96 2.11 16.04 14.59
C ALA A 96 3.54 16.52 14.29
N ALA A 97 3.93 16.56 13.01
CA ALA A 97 5.26 16.97 12.57
C ALA A 97 5.58 18.45 12.88
N LEU A 98 4.56 19.31 13.00
CA LEU A 98 4.75 20.71 13.40
C LEU A 98 5.18 20.89 14.87
N ARG A 99 5.06 19.83 15.69
CA ARG A 99 5.33 19.88 17.13
C ARG A 99 6.48 18.92 17.46
N PRO A 100 7.68 19.43 17.81
CA PRO A 100 8.85 18.59 18.08
C PRO A 100 8.59 17.49 19.13
N GLY A 101 7.77 17.78 20.14
CA GLY A 101 7.44 16.81 21.21
C GLY A 101 6.55 15.64 20.78
N THR A 102 5.86 15.73 19.63
CA THR A 102 4.94 14.67 19.15
C THR A 102 5.38 14.02 17.83
N ALA A 103 6.28 14.67 17.09
CA ALA A 103 6.66 14.26 15.73
C ALA A 103 7.20 12.81 15.67
N TYR A 104 8.22 12.50 16.47
CA TYR A 104 8.85 11.17 16.46
C TYR A 104 7.94 10.06 16.99
N ALA A 105 7.11 10.36 18.00
CA ALA A 105 6.13 9.40 18.51
C ALA A 105 5.08 9.04 17.44
N ALA A 106 4.60 10.03 16.68
CA ALA A 106 3.68 9.80 15.58
C ALA A 106 4.34 9.04 14.40
N ALA A 107 5.62 9.30 14.13
CA ALA A 107 6.39 8.54 13.13
C ALA A 107 6.53 7.06 13.53
N GLU A 108 6.82 6.79 14.80
CA GLU A 108 6.88 5.44 15.35
C GLU A 108 5.52 4.74 15.30
N GLU A 109 4.44 5.43 15.67
CA GLU A 109 3.08 4.91 15.58
C GLU A 109 2.69 4.56 14.14
N LEU A 110 3.06 5.38 13.15
CA LEU A 110 2.82 5.11 11.74
C LEU A 110 3.46 3.78 11.31
N VAL A 111 4.73 3.57 11.65
CA VAL A 111 5.47 2.35 11.32
C VAL A 111 4.86 1.14 12.01
N GLN A 112 4.57 1.25 13.31
CA GLN A 112 3.94 0.16 14.07
C GLN A 112 2.55 -0.20 13.53
N SER A 113 1.77 0.80 13.14
CA SER A 113 0.45 0.60 12.54
C SER A 113 0.53 -0.17 11.22
N ALA A 114 1.53 0.11 10.38
CA ALA A 114 1.76 -0.62 9.13
C ALA A 114 2.23 -2.06 9.37
N GLU A 115 3.09 -2.28 10.36
CA GLU A 115 3.52 -3.63 10.75
C GLU A 115 2.37 -4.47 11.31
N LEU A 116 1.51 -3.86 12.14
CA LEU A 116 0.32 -4.52 12.68
C LEU A 116 -0.65 -4.89 11.57
N GLU A 117 -0.90 -3.97 10.64
CA GLU A 117 -1.73 -4.23 9.47
C GLU A 117 -1.23 -5.40 8.64
N ALA A 118 0.09 -5.47 8.41
CA ALA A 118 0.68 -6.57 7.67
C ALA A 118 0.44 -7.92 8.35
N ARG A 119 0.58 -7.97 9.68
CA ARG A 119 0.34 -9.20 10.45
C ARG A 119 -1.12 -9.62 10.39
N GLU A 120 -2.05 -8.69 10.58
CA GLU A 120 -3.49 -8.96 10.50
C GLU A 120 -3.89 -9.48 9.12
N LEU A 121 -3.35 -8.90 8.04
CA LEU A 121 -3.67 -9.30 6.67
C LEU A 121 -3.11 -10.66 6.27
N THR A 122 -2.01 -11.11 6.87
CA THR A 122 -1.38 -12.39 6.50
C THR A 122 -1.66 -13.52 7.49
N ALA A 123 -2.05 -13.24 8.73
CA ALA A 123 -2.20 -14.25 9.80
C ALA A 123 -3.09 -15.43 9.39
N GLU A 124 -4.35 -15.19 9.02
CA GLU A 124 -5.30 -16.26 8.67
C GLU A 124 -4.79 -17.12 7.50
N ARG A 125 -4.20 -16.45 6.50
CA ARG A 125 -3.65 -17.12 5.32
C ARG A 125 -2.42 -17.96 5.69
N ASP A 126 -1.53 -17.41 6.51
CA ASP A 126 -0.29 -18.07 6.90
C ASP A 126 -0.57 -19.28 7.80
N GLU A 127 -1.57 -19.19 8.68
CA GLU A 127 -2.08 -20.31 9.48
C GLU A 127 -2.63 -21.43 8.59
N ARG A 128 -3.54 -21.09 7.66
CA ARG A 128 -4.12 -22.06 6.72
C ARG A 128 -3.04 -22.73 5.85
N GLU A 129 -2.13 -21.96 5.26
CA GLU A 129 -1.02 -22.49 4.45
C GLU A 129 -0.12 -23.43 5.27
N THR A 130 0.10 -23.13 6.55
CA THR A 130 0.89 -23.96 7.46
C THR A 130 0.18 -25.28 7.79
N GLU A 131 -1.13 -25.24 8.05
CA GLU A 131 -1.94 -26.43 8.33
C GLU A 131 -2.04 -27.35 7.11
N GLU A 132 -2.34 -26.79 5.93
CA GLU A 132 -2.36 -27.53 4.66
C GLU A 132 -1.01 -28.20 4.38
N MET A 133 0.09 -27.46 4.60
CA MET A 133 1.45 -28.00 4.44
C MET A 133 1.72 -29.14 5.42
N ARG A 134 1.35 -28.99 6.70
CA ARG A 134 1.52 -30.06 7.70
C ARG A 134 0.74 -31.32 7.31
N THR A 135 -0.51 -31.16 6.88
CA THR A 135 -1.36 -32.26 6.40
C THR A 135 -0.73 -32.96 5.20
N ALA A 136 -0.25 -32.21 4.20
CA ALA A 136 0.40 -32.76 3.01
C ALA A 136 1.69 -33.53 3.33
N LEU A 137 2.38 -33.14 4.41
CA LEU A 137 3.59 -33.79 4.92
C LEU A 137 3.30 -35.01 5.83
N GLY A 138 2.02 -35.39 5.98
CA GLY A 138 1.59 -36.59 6.71
C GLY A 138 1.29 -36.35 8.19
N ALA A 139 1.16 -35.10 8.64
CA ALA A 139 0.62 -34.82 9.98
C ALA A 139 -0.81 -35.38 10.09
N GLY A 140 -1.07 -36.18 11.13
CA GLY A 140 -2.35 -36.87 11.32
C GLY A 140 -2.41 -38.31 10.77
N GLY A 141 -1.37 -38.80 10.08
CA GLY A 141 -1.30 -40.22 9.66
C GLY A 141 -0.96 -41.17 10.81
N THR A 142 -1.67 -42.29 10.93
CA THR A 142 -1.52 -43.27 12.03
C THR A 142 -0.57 -44.45 11.72
N GLY A 143 0.10 -44.45 10.56
CA GLY A 143 0.97 -45.55 10.12
C GLY A 143 2.39 -45.53 10.72
N LYS A 144 3.05 -46.71 10.79
CA LYS A 144 4.41 -46.91 11.36
C LYS A 144 5.53 -46.03 10.76
N GLY A 145 5.31 -45.38 9.61
CA GLY A 145 6.25 -44.47 8.95
C GLY A 145 5.89 -42.97 9.05
N ALA A 146 4.71 -42.62 9.57
CA ALA A 146 4.22 -41.23 9.60
C ALA A 146 5.11 -40.31 10.46
N ALA A 147 5.62 -40.83 11.59
CA ALA A 147 6.55 -40.11 12.45
C ALA A 147 7.95 -39.90 11.84
N GLY A 148 8.35 -40.74 10.86
CA GLY A 148 9.61 -40.62 10.12
C GLY A 148 9.53 -39.59 8.98
N ALA A 149 8.39 -39.54 8.29
CA ALA A 149 8.12 -38.55 7.23
C ALA A 149 8.12 -37.10 7.75
N LEU A 150 7.64 -36.86 8.97
CA LEU A 150 7.68 -35.54 9.61
C LEU A 150 9.11 -35.06 9.96
N ARG A 151 10.05 -35.98 10.23
CA ARG A 151 11.42 -35.61 10.61
C ARG A 151 12.22 -35.06 9.43
N GLY A 152 11.90 -35.48 8.20
CA GLY A 152 12.50 -34.96 6.96
C GLY A 152 11.87 -33.68 6.42
N SER A 153 10.73 -33.25 6.98
CA SER A 153 9.92 -32.16 6.43
C SER A 153 10.11 -30.80 7.11
N ALA A 154 10.94 -30.73 8.15
CA ALA A 154 11.30 -29.49 8.83
C ALA A 154 11.89 -28.43 7.88
N GLY A 155 12.65 -28.84 6.87
CA GLY A 155 13.20 -27.92 5.86
C GLY A 155 12.11 -27.27 5.00
N VAL A 156 11.06 -28.03 4.65
CA VAL A 156 9.94 -27.53 3.84
C VAL A 156 9.10 -26.52 4.64
N LEU A 157 8.84 -26.81 5.91
CA LEU A 157 8.14 -25.88 6.80
C LEU A 157 8.95 -24.60 7.05
N LYS A 158 10.27 -24.70 7.22
CA LYS A 158 11.15 -23.53 7.37
C LYS A 158 11.18 -22.66 6.10
N GLU A 159 11.17 -23.29 4.93
CA GLU A 159 11.10 -22.56 3.66
C GLU A 159 9.73 -21.88 3.47
N LEU A 160 8.63 -22.52 3.91
CA LEU A 160 7.31 -21.88 3.95
C LEU A 160 7.31 -20.66 4.88
N GLU A 161 7.83 -20.80 6.10
CA GLU A 161 7.93 -19.70 7.07
C GLU A 161 8.77 -18.54 6.51
N ARG A 162 9.86 -18.82 5.79
CA ARG A 162 10.67 -17.80 5.12
C ARG A 162 9.87 -17.04 4.07
N ARG A 163 9.04 -17.72 3.29
CA ARG A 163 8.16 -17.09 2.29
C ARG A 163 7.07 -16.25 2.95
N GLN A 164 6.46 -16.74 4.04
CA GLN A 164 5.48 -16.00 4.83
C GLN A 164 6.10 -14.72 5.41
N LYS A 165 7.29 -14.79 6.01
CA LYS A 165 8.02 -13.60 6.50
C LYS A 165 8.31 -12.61 5.38
N SER A 166 8.79 -13.07 4.23
CA SER A 166 9.05 -12.18 3.08
C SER A 166 7.77 -11.51 2.56
N ARG A 167 6.64 -12.22 2.56
CA ARG A 167 5.32 -11.68 2.23
C ARG A 167 4.89 -10.62 3.26
N ALA A 168 4.97 -10.92 4.55
CA ALA A 168 4.61 -9.99 5.62
C ALA A 168 5.44 -8.69 5.54
N THR A 169 6.75 -8.78 5.29
CA THR A 169 7.59 -7.59 5.08
C THR A 169 7.12 -6.75 3.89
N ARG A 170 6.74 -7.39 2.77
CA ARG A 170 6.21 -6.68 1.59
C ARG A 170 4.88 -6.02 1.91
N THR A 171 3.95 -6.74 2.53
CA THR A 171 2.64 -6.19 2.93
C THR A 171 2.81 -4.98 3.87
N GLY A 172 3.77 -5.03 4.81
CA GLY A 172 4.07 -3.90 5.71
C GLY A 172 4.64 -2.70 4.96
N ARG A 173 5.53 -2.93 4.00
CA ARG A 173 6.04 -1.86 3.11
C ARG A 173 4.92 -1.25 2.27
N ASP A 174 4.05 -2.06 1.69
CA ASP A 174 2.91 -1.59 0.88
C ASP A 174 1.88 -0.81 1.72
N SER A 175 1.70 -1.17 3.00
CA SER A 175 0.86 -0.41 3.94
C SER A 175 1.50 0.95 4.25
N LEU A 176 2.80 0.96 4.58
CA LEU A 176 3.51 2.21 4.88
C LEU A 176 3.58 3.14 3.66
N ASP A 177 3.88 2.61 2.47
CA ASP A 177 3.90 3.38 1.22
C ASP A 177 2.54 4.05 0.94
N ARG A 178 1.45 3.32 1.17
CA ARG A 178 0.08 3.84 1.00
C ARG A 178 -0.21 4.99 1.97
N ALA A 179 0.27 4.87 3.21
CA ALA A 179 0.13 5.93 4.21
C ALA A 179 0.97 7.17 3.86
N LEU A 180 2.17 6.97 3.31
CA LEU A 180 3.01 8.05 2.78
C LEU A 180 2.34 8.73 1.58
N MET A 181 1.71 7.97 0.67
CA MET A 181 0.98 8.54 -0.46
C MET A 181 -0.26 9.32 -0.03
N ASP A 182 -0.96 8.91 1.03
CA ASP A 182 -2.02 9.73 1.63
C ASP A 182 -1.46 11.05 2.18
N LEU A 183 -0.34 10.98 2.91
CA LEU A 183 0.31 12.17 3.42
C LEU A 183 0.74 13.13 2.29
N ALA A 184 1.32 12.59 1.21
CA ALA A 184 1.67 13.38 0.02
C ALA A 184 0.43 13.98 -0.65
N GLY A 185 -0.68 13.22 -0.70
CA GLY A 185 -1.97 13.68 -1.19
C GLY A 185 -2.49 14.88 -0.41
N LEU A 186 -2.37 14.86 0.91
CA LEU A 186 -2.77 15.98 1.78
C LEU A 186 -1.95 17.24 1.53
N TYR A 187 -0.61 17.12 1.44
CA TYR A 187 0.25 18.27 1.12
C TYR A 187 0.02 18.78 -0.31
N ARG A 188 -0.30 17.89 -1.26
CA ARG A 188 -0.72 18.30 -2.61
C ARG A 188 -2.00 19.11 -2.58
N ASP A 189 -2.99 18.69 -1.78
CA ASP A 189 -4.25 19.41 -1.67
C ASP A 189 -4.06 20.77 -0.99
N ALA A 190 -3.21 20.85 0.04
CA ALA A 190 -2.79 22.13 0.63
C ALA A 190 -2.09 23.04 -0.40
N LEU A 191 -1.20 22.48 -1.23
CA LEU A 191 -0.52 23.22 -2.28
C LEU A 191 -1.53 23.73 -3.32
N ALA A 192 -2.44 22.88 -3.79
CA ALA A 192 -3.51 23.26 -4.72
C ALA A 192 -4.40 24.37 -4.14
N TYR A 193 -4.76 24.26 -2.86
CA TYR A 193 -5.51 25.28 -2.13
C TYR A 193 -4.75 26.62 -2.08
N SER A 194 -3.44 26.60 -1.83
CA SER A 194 -2.61 27.82 -1.80
C SER A 194 -2.54 28.58 -3.14
N PHE A 195 -2.87 27.91 -4.24
CA PHE A 195 -2.97 28.50 -5.58
C PHE A 195 -4.41 28.87 -5.98
N GLY A 196 -5.41 28.61 -5.13
CA GLY A 196 -6.82 28.77 -5.49
C GLY A 196 -7.26 27.84 -6.63
N SER A 197 -6.64 26.67 -6.74
CA SER A 197 -6.92 25.70 -7.80
C SER A 197 -8.32 25.07 -7.65
N SER A 198 -9.00 24.84 -8.78
CA SER A 198 -10.25 24.08 -8.84
C SER A 198 -10.03 22.58 -9.09
N ALA A 199 -8.79 22.09 -8.97
CA ALA A 199 -8.50 20.69 -9.17
C ALA A 199 -9.16 19.83 -8.08
N THR A 200 -9.64 18.64 -8.47
CA THR A 200 -10.22 17.69 -7.52
C THR A 200 -9.23 17.38 -6.38
N PRO A 201 -9.65 17.50 -5.11
CA PRO A 201 -8.82 17.10 -3.97
C PRO A 201 -8.64 15.57 -3.92
N ASN A 202 -7.48 15.11 -3.46
CA ASN A 202 -7.24 13.70 -3.15
C ASN A 202 -7.90 13.28 -1.84
N HIS A 203 -8.04 14.21 -0.91
CA HIS A 203 -8.64 14.03 0.41
C HIS A 203 -9.71 15.10 0.66
N PRO A 204 -10.85 15.04 -0.05
CA PRO A 204 -11.95 15.99 0.15
C PRO A 204 -12.46 16.00 1.60
N ASP A 205 -12.30 14.88 2.33
CA ASP A 205 -12.65 14.73 3.74
C ASP A 205 -11.66 15.42 4.72
N MET A 206 -10.56 15.97 4.21
CA MET A 206 -9.51 16.66 4.98
C MET A 206 -9.33 18.12 4.54
N ALA A 207 -10.34 18.72 3.91
CA ALA A 207 -10.26 20.07 3.33
C ALA A 207 -9.84 21.13 4.36
N GLU A 208 -10.35 21.07 5.59
CA GLU A 208 -9.98 22.00 6.67
C GLU A 208 -8.50 21.87 7.04
N GLN A 209 -7.99 20.64 7.15
CA GLN A 209 -6.58 20.39 7.46
C GLN A 209 -5.67 20.83 6.30
N ALA A 210 -6.08 20.62 5.05
CA ALA A 210 -5.35 21.10 3.88
C ALA A 210 -5.28 22.63 3.85
N ALA A 211 -6.39 23.32 4.16
CA ALA A 211 -6.43 24.78 4.25
C ALA A 211 -5.56 25.33 5.40
N ASP A 212 -5.58 24.67 6.57
CA ASP A 212 -4.72 25.04 7.71
C ASP A 212 -3.23 24.89 7.36
N LEU A 213 -2.82 23.77 6.75
CA LEU A 213 -1.45 23.57 6.28
C LEU A 213 -1.03 24.65 5.27
N ALA A 214 -1.92 24.99 4.33
CA ALA A 214 -1.67 26.02 3.32
C ALA A 214 -1.49 27.43 3.92
N GLY A 215 -2.07 27.69 5.10
CA GLY A 215 -1.90 28.96 5.82
C GLY A 215 -0.65 29.02 6.70
N ARG A 216 0.06 27.91 6.93
CA ARG A 216 1.18 27.82 7.89
C ARG A 216 2.58 27.82 7.28
N THR A 217 2.71 27.57 5.98
CA THR A 217 4.01 27.61 5.29
C THR A 217 3.86 28.15 3.86
N SER A 218 4.98 28.43 3.20
CA SER A 218 4.96 28.89 1.81
C SER A 218 4.64 27.75 0.84
N ARG A 219 4.33 28.12 -0.41
CA ARG A 219 4.08 27.13 -1.48
C ARG A 219 5.30 26.24 -1.72
N GLU A 220 6.49 26.82 -1.64
CA GLU A 220 7.76 26.10 -1.74
C GLU A 220 7.96 25.16 -0.53
N GLY A 221 7.52 25.55 0.67
CA GLY A 221 7.54 24.70 1.85
C GLY A 221 6.64 23.47 1.69
N LEU A 222 5.40 23.66 1.21
CA LEU A 222 4.48 22.56 0.89
C LEU A 222 5.08 21.62 -0.17
N LEU A 223 5.71 22.17 -1.21
CA LEU A 223 6.39 21.37 -2.22
C LEU A 223 7.55 20.55 -1.63
N ARG A 224 8.40 21.16 -0.79
CA ARG A 224 9.47 20.45 -0.07
C ARG A 224 8.95 19.38 0.88
N CYS A 225 7.76 19.55 1.46
CA CYS A 225 7.10 18.48 2.21
C CYS A 225 6.75 17.28 1.33
N ILE A 226 6.22 17.52 0.12
CA ILE A 226 5.93 16.45 -0.85
C ILE A 226 7.23 15.74 -1.26
N GLU A 227 8.28 16.50 -1.58
CA GLU A 227 9.61 15.93 -1.90
C GLU A 227 10.17 15.10 -0.75
N ALA A 228 10.07 15.57 0.50
CA ALA A 228 10.53 14.81 1.65
C ALA A 228 9.80 13.46 1.81
N ILE A 229 8.51 13.40 1.47
CA ILE A 229 7.74 12.16 1.48
C ILE A 229 8.19 11.24 0.34
N LEU A 230 8.44 11.76 -0.85
CA LEU A 230 8.96 10.97 -1.97
C LEU A 230 10.36 10.41 -1.68
N ASP A 231 11.24 11.22 -1.09
CA ASP A 231 12.57 10.78 -0.65
C ASP A 231 12.48 9.68 0.43
N CYS A 232 11.50 9.78 1.34
CA CYS A 232 11.24 8.73 2.33
C CYS A 232 10.83 7.42 1.67
N ARG A 233 9.97 7.48 0.62
CA ARG A 233 9.58 6.29 -0.16
C ARG A 233 10.79 5.67 -0.86
N GLU A 234 11.63 6.47 -1.51
CA GLU A 234 12.85 5.97 -2.15
C GLU A 234 13.81 5.32 -1.14
N ALA A 235 13.97 5.91 0.04
CA ALA A 235 14.80 5.34 1.11
C ALA A 235 14.28 3.96 1.55
N LEU A 236 12.96 3.78 1.66
CA LEU A 236 12.35 2.49 2.00
C LEU A 236 12.62 1.42 0.92
N ASP A 237 12.60 1.80 -0.35
CA ASP A 237 12.95 0.93 -1.48
C ASP A 237 14.43 0.52 -1.47
N GLN A 238 15.31 1.40 -0.96
CA GLN A 238 16.73 1.14 -0.77
C GLN A 238 17.05 0.38 0.54
N ASN A 239 16.06 -0.27 1.15
CA ASN A 239 16.18 -1.07 2.38
C ASN A 239 16.59 -0.29 3.65
N VAL A 240 16.33 1.02 3.70
CA VAL A 240 16.40 1.75 4.98
C VAL A 240 15.36 1.19 5.94
N LYS A 241 15.70 1.10 7.23
CA LYS A 241 14.74 0.66 8.25
C LYS A 241 13.59 1.68 8.36
N PRO A 242 12.32 1.24 8.34
CA PRO A 242 11.17 2.14 8.35
C PRO A 242 11.19 3.21 9.44
N LYS A 243 11.60 2.86 10.65
CA LYS A 243 11.74 3.81 11.77
C LYS A 243 12.63 5.00 11.42
N PHE A 244 13.82 4.75 10.86
CA PHE A 244 14.76 5.83 10.54
C PHE A 244 14.30 6.67 9.36
N ALA A 245 13.65 6.06 8.36
CA ALA A 245 13.06 6.80 7.25
C ALA A 245 11.93 7.72 7.73
N ALA A 246 11.05 7.22 8.60
CA ALA A 246 9.95 7.99 9.19
C ALA A 246 10.45 9.11 10.12
N ASP A 247 11.46 8.85 10.95
CA ASP A 247 12.09 9.86 11.81
C ASP A 247 12.71 11.01 10.99
N ALA A 248 13.44 10.68 9.92
CA ALA A 248 14.02 11.66 9.01
C ALA A 248 12.94 12.47 8.27
N LEU A 249 11.85 11.80 7.85
CA LEU A 249 10.71 12.44 7.23
C LEU A 249 10.11 13.51 8.15
N VAL A 250 9.72 13.15 9.38
CA VAL A 250 9.05 14.12 10.28
C VAL A 250 9.96 15.28 10.68
N ALA A 251 11.27 15.05 10.78
CA ALA A 251 12.24 16.11 11.01
C ALA A 251 12.28 17.13 9.87
N ARG A 252 12.22 16.66 8.61
CA ARG A 252 12.15 17.52 7.41
C ARG A 252 10.81 18.23 7.32
N LEU A 253 9.70 17.53 7.52
CA LEU A 253 8.37 18.15 7.53
C LEU A 253 8.31 19.30 8.54
N GLY A 254 8.72 19.08 9.78
CA GLY A 254 8.73 20.12 10.81
C GLY A 254 9.73 21.25 10.58
N ALA A 255 10.71 21.10 9.68
CA ALA A 255 11.62 22.19 9.31
C ALA A 255 10.94 23.23 8.39
N GLU A 256 9.96 22.81 7.59
CA GLU A 256 9.26 23.70 6.64
C GLU A 256 8.24 24.63 7.30
N PHE A 257 7.93 24.41 8.58
CA PHE A 257 6.95 25.20 9.35
C PHE A 257 7.61 26.02 10.47
N ARG A 258 8.91 26.25 10.37
CA ARG A 258 9.70 27.04 11.32
C ARG A 258 10.08 28.40 10.76
#